data_AF-A0A970D1M8-F1
#
_entry.id   AF-A0A970D1M8-F1
#
_cell.length_a   1.000
_cell.length_b   1.000
_cell.length_c   1.000
_cell.angle_alpha   90.00
_cell.angle_beta   90.00
_cell.angle_gamma   90.00
#
_symmetry.space_group_name_H-M   'P 1'
#
loop_
_entity.id
_entity.type
_entity.pdbx_description
1 polymer ?
#
loop_
_entity_poly.entity_id
_entity_poly.type
_entity_poly.pdbx_seq_one_letter_code
_entity_poly.pdbx_strand_id
1 'polypeptide(L)'
;MIEMGPKDVLKFLIKKITPLLNPYSFNDFKQCDELRDILFVKEDDYLKIIERCMKAATSTKNYNSNYEEYRDGVILPYKAVEEIYVSKRKDKSVPSEAQVIQAINMVMSVMETKKVPKEIKENKMKQILEGKFLRRNISGT
;
A
#
# COMPACT_ATOMS: atom_id res chain seq x y z
N MET A 1 -1.81 -3.20 21.00
CA MET A 1 -2.38 -4.21 21.92
C MET A 1 -3.89 -4.13 21.75
N ILE A 2 -4.50 -5.14 21.14
CA ILE A 2 -5.94 -5.20 20.91
C ILE A 2 -6.51 -6.05 22.05
N GLU A 3 -7.44 -5.48 22.82
CA GLU A 3 -8.05 -6.13 23.99
C GLU A 3 -9.53 -6.41 23.67
N MET A 4 -9.98 -7.64 23.91
CA MET A 4 -11.38 -8.06 23.79
C MET A 4 -11.83 -8.61 25.15
N GLY A 5 -12.53 -7.80 25.95
CA GLY A 5 -13.10 -8.19 27.25
C GLY A 5 -13.53 -6.98 28.10
N PRO A 6 -14.51 -7.12 29.02
CA PRO A 6 -15.39 -6.01 29.43
C PRO A 6 -14.78 -5.03 30.44
N LYS A 7 -15.00 -3.74 30.12
CA LYS A 7 -14.96 -2.52 30.95
C LYS A 7 -13.61 -2.04 31.49
N ASP A 8 -13.07 -1.08 30.74
CA ASP A 8 -12.46 0.19 31.18
C ASP A 8 -11.20 0.20 32.05
N VAL A 9 -10.72 -0.93 32.57
CA VAL A 9 -9.52 -0.95 33.43
C VAL A 9 -8.25 -0.62 32.63
N LEU A 10 -8.06 -1.19 31.43
CA LEU A 10 -6.86 -0.95 30.63
C LEU A 10 -6.77 0.48 30.07
N LYS A 11 -7.92 1.08 29.72
CA LYS A 11 -8.02 2.46 29.23
C LYS A 11 -7.52 3.47 30.26
N PHE A 12 -7.80 3.25 31.55
CA PHE A 12 -7.35 4.12 32.63
C PHE A 12 -5.86 3.98 32.94
N LEU A 13 -5.29 2.79 32.77
CA LEU A 13 -3.86 2.55 32.98
C LEU A 13 -3.00 3.15 31.86
N ILE A 14 -3.43 3.05 30.60
CA ILE A 14 -2.71 3.61 29.44
C ILE A 14 -2.70 5.15 29.48
N LYS A 15 -3.78 5.80 29.91
CA LYS A 15 -3.84 7.26 30.12
C LYS A 15 -2.82 7.79 31.13
N LYS A 16 -2.42 6.98 32.12
CA LYS A 16 -1.45 7.37 33.15
C LYS A 16 0.01 7.22 32.72
N ILE A 17 0.30 6.31 31.79
CA ILE A 17 1.68 5.94 31.40
C ILE A 17 2.12 6.70 30.14
N THR A 18 1.20 7.08 29.25
CA THR A 18 1.56 7.78 28.01
C THR A 18 0.42 8.69 27.53
N PRO A 19 0.47 10.01 27.79
CA PRO A 19 -0.56 10.95 27.32
C PRO A 19 -0.65 11.09 25.78
N LEU A 20 0.31 10.51 25.05
CA LEU A 20 0.44 10.59 23.59
C LEU A 20 -0.31 9.49 22.81
N LEU A 21 -0.95 8.53 23.50
CA LEU A 21 -1.81 7.54 22.85
C LEU A 21 -3.28 7.85 23.15
N ASN A 22 -4.08 8.18 22.12
CA ASN A 22 -5.53 8.23 22.21
C ASN A 22 -6.10 6.80 22.27
N PRO A 23 -6.68 6.35 23.39
CA PRO A 23 -7.29 5.03 23.46
C PRO A 23 -8.67 5.07 22.79
N TYR A 24 -8.76 4.50 21.58
CA TYR A 24 -10.00 4.28 20.86
C TYR A 24 -10.80 3.15 21.52
N SER A 25 -12.08 3.40 21.83
CA SER A 25 -12.97 2.42 22.44
C SER A 25 -13.83 1.78 21.34
N PHE A 26 -13.80 0.45 21.25
CA PHE A 26 -14.55 -0.35 20.27
C PHE A 26 -16.08 -0.28 20.39
N ASN A 27 -16.64 0.55 21.29
CA ASN A 27 -18.08 0.67 21.52
C ASN A 27 -18.78 1.71 20.63
N ASP A 28 -18.05 2.41 19.77
CA ASP A 28 -18.61 3.41 18.86
C ASP A 28 -18.22 3.08 17.42
N PHE A 29 -19.15 2.48 16.67
CA PHE A 29 -18.94 2.03 15.29
C PHE A 29 -18.42 3.16 14.38
N LYS A 30 -18.75 4.42 14.68
CA LYS A 30 -18.28 5.59 13.93
C LYS A 30 -16.78 5.83 14.08
N GLN A 31 -16.23 5.59 15.27
CA GLN A 31 -14.78 5.69 15.53
C GLN A 31 -14.01 4.55 14.86
N CYS A 32 -14.64 3.37 14.70
CA CYS A 32 -14.04 2.27 13.96
C CYS A 32 -13.92 2.55 12.46
N ASP A 33 -14.90 3.24 11.86
CA ASP A 33 -14.84 3.64 10.45
C ASP A 33 -13.82 4.76 10.22
N GLU A 34 -13.74 5.75 11.11
CA GLU A 34 -12.72 6.81 11.04
C GLU A 34 -11.30 6.23 11.18
N LEU A 35 -11.09 5.29 12.12
CA LEU A 35 -9.82 4.60 12.28
C LEU A 35 -9.49 3.75 11.04
N ARG A 36 -10.48 3.11 10.44
CA ARG A 36 -10.31 2.32 9.21
C ARG A 36 -9.86 3.21 8.06
N ASP A 37 -10.46 4.39 7.90
CA ASP A 37 -10.15 5.34 6.83
C ASP A 37 -8.75 5.94 6.95
N ILE A 38 -8.25 6.08 8.18
CA ILE A 38 -6.89 6.54 8.47
C ILE A 38 -5.88 5.44 8.17
N LEU A 39 -6.17 4.19 8.56
CA LEU A 39 -5.21 3.09 8.50
C LEU A 39 -5.18 2.41 7.13
N PHE A 40 -6.30 2.33 6.41
CA PHE A 40 -6.41 1.53 5.18
C PHE A 40 -6.64 2.40 3.95
N VAL A 41 -6.11 1.91 2.83
CA VAL A 41 -6.34 2.50 1.50
C VAL A 41 -7.81 2.33 1.11
N LYS A 42 -8.43 3.42 0.64
CA LYS A 42 -9.77 3.41 0.06
C LYS A 42 -9.73 3.07 -1.43
N GLU A 43 -10.82 2.53 -1.97
CA GLU A 43 -10.94 2.23 -3.39
C GLU A 43 -10.69 3.46 -4.28
N ASP A 44 -11.12 4.64 -3.84
CA ASP A 44 -10.86 5.93 -4.52
C ASP A 44 -9.36 6.27 -4.67
N ASP A 45 -8.51 5.70 -3.82
CA ASP A 45 -7.05 5.88 -3.87
C ASP A 45 -6.35 4.86 -4.79
N TYR A 46 -7.06 3.80 -5.23
CA TYR A 46 -6.45 2.70 -5.97
C TYR A 46 -5.78 3.15 -7.27
N LEU A 47 -6.45 3.99 -8.06
CA LEU A 47 -5.87 4.48 -9.32
C LEU A 47 -4.64 5.38 -9.08
N LYS A 48 -4.65 6.18 -8.01
CA LYS A 48 -3.51 7.02 -7.61
C LYS A 48 -2.33 6.15 -7.16
N ILE A 49 -2.58 5.05 -6.46
CA ILE A 49 -1.52 4.12 -6.06
C ILE A 49 -0.88 3.47 -7.29
N ILE A 50 -1.68 3.01 -8.27
CA ILE A 50 -1.15 2.48 -9.53
C ILE A 50 -0.28 3.53 -10.23
N GLU A 51 -0.74 4.78 -10.31
CA GLU A 51 0.04 5.88 -10.88
C GLU A 51 1.38 6.11 -10.15
N ARG A 52 1.37 6.08 -8.82
CA ARG A 52 2.59 6.22 -8.00
C ARG A 52 3.54 5.05 -8.20
N CYS A 53 3.05 3.82 -8.30
CA CYS A 53 3.86 2.65 -8.65
C CYS A 53 4.57 2.84 -9.99
N MET A 54 3.84 3.30 -11.02
CA MET A 54 4.42 3.58 -12.34
C MET A 54 5.47 4.69 -12.27
N LYS A 55 5.18 5.81 -11.57
CA LYS A 55 6.15 6.90 -11.37
C LYS A 55 7.39 6.45 -10.62
N ALA A 56 7.23 5.62 -9.58
CA ALA A 56 8.36 5.05 -8.85
C ALA A 56 9.20 4.15 -9.74
N ALA A 57 8.58 3.30 -10.57
CA ALA A 57 9.28 2.43 -11.51
C ALA A 57 10.13 3.22 -12.52
N THR A 58 9.59 4.28 -13.11
CA THR A 58 10.30 5.08 -14.13
C THR A 58 11.37 6.00 -13.52
N SER A 59 11.10 6.61 -12.36
CA SER A 59 12.04 7.51 -11.68
C SER A 59 13.21 6.83 -10.97
N THR A 60 13.25 5.49 -10.96
CA THR A 60 14.32 4.74 -10.30
C THR A 60 15.45 4.40 -11.27
N LYS A 61 16.67 4.80 -10.90
CA LYS A 61 17.90 4.49 -11.66
C LYS A 61 18.08 2.99 -11.79
N ASN A 62 18.48 2.54 -12.97
CA ASN A 62 18.86 1.15 -13.23
C ASN A 62 20.36 0.96 -12.92
N TYR A 63 20.68 -0.02 -12.07
CA TYR A 63 22.06 -0.46 -11.79
C TYR A 63 22.36 -1.85 -12.36
N ASN A 64 21.40 -2.47 -13.04
CA ASN A 64 21.58 -3.77 -13.67
C ASN A 64 22.02 -3.64 -15.13
N SER A 65 23.04 -4.41 -15.50
CA SER A 65 23.60 -4.47 -16.85
C SER A 65 23.05 -5.64 -17.69
N ASN A 66 22.28 -6.56 -17.08
CA ASN A 66 21.66 -7.67 -17.80
C ASN A 66 20.38 -7.22 -18.49
N TYR A 67 20.36 -7.28 -19.83
CA TYR A 67 19.23 -6.86 -20.63
C TYR A 67 18.02 -7.79 -20.49
N GLU A 68 18.20 -9.11 -20.46
CA GLU A 68 17.09 -10.06 -20.35
C GLU A 68 16.38 -9.91 -19.01
N GLU A 69 17.15 -9.80 -17.91
CA GLU A 69 16.59 -9.49 -16.59
C GLU A 69 15.82 -8.16 -16.61
N TYR A 70 16.37 -7.12 -17.25
CA TYR A 70 15.70 -5.82 -17.37
C TYR A 70 14.40 -5.92 -18.16
N ARG A 71 14.40 -6.66 -19.27
CA ARG A 71 13.20 -6.88 -20.09
C ARG A 71 12.11 -7.55 -19.27
N ASP A 72 12.44 -8.65 -18.62
CA ASP A 72 11.45 -9.48 -17.92
C ASP A 72 10.99 -8.86 -16.59
N GLY A 73 11.91 -8.23 -15.86
CA GLY A 73 11.64 -7.65 -14.55
C GLY A 73 11.23 -6.18 -14.54
N VAL A 74 11.41 -5.47 -15.66
CA VAL A 74 11.03 -4.05 -15.80
C VAL A 74 10.04 -3.83 -16.94
N ILE A 75 10.40 -4.16 -18.18
CA ILE A 75 9.62 -3.76 -19.36
C ILE A 75 8.26 -4.46 -19.38
N LEU A 76 8.26 -5.80 -19.31
CA LEU A 76 7.02 -6.59 -19.38
C LEU A 76 6.03 -6.26 -18.24
N PRO A 77 6.44 -6.27 -16.95
CA PRO A 77 5.50 -5.98 -15.86
C PRO A 77 5.04 -4.52 -15.87
N TYR A 78 5.90 -3.57 -16.29
CA TYR A 78 5.48 -2.17 -16.43
C TYR A 78 4.38 -2.02 -17.49
N LYS A 79 4.56 -2.62 -18.68
CA LYS A 79 3.56 -2.56 -19.76
C LYS A 79 2.20 -3.13 -19.34
N ALA A 80 2.20 -4.28 -18.65
CA ALA A 80 0.97 -4.89 -18.14
C ALA A 80 0.20 -3.94 -17.19
N VAL A 81 0.92 -3.24 -16.31
CA VAL A 81 0.30 -2.27 -15.39
C VAL A 81 -0.10 -0.98 -16.09
N GLU A 82 0.66 -0.55 -17.10
CA GLU A 82 0.33 0.60 -17.94
C GLU A 82 -1.00 0.39 -18.67
N GLU A 83 -1.25 -0.79 -19.22
CA GLU A 83 -2.53 -1.14 -19.85
C GLU A 83 -3.70 -1.06 -18.87
N ILE A 84 -3.51 -1.54 -17.64
CA ILE A 84 -4.50 -1.40 -16.55
C ILE A 84 -4.74 0.09 -16.27
N TYR A 85 -3.69 0.88 -16.07
CA TYR A 85 -3.83 2.30 -15.76
C TYR A 85 -4.56 3.07 -16.88
N VAL A 86 -4.18 2.84 -18.14
CA VAL A 86 -4.77 3.50 -19.31
C VAL A 86 -6.23 3.11 -19.48
N SER A 87 -6.58 1.82 -19.37
CA SER A 87 -7.98 1.36 -19.48
C SER A 87 -8.86 1.96 -18.38
N LYS A 88 -8.42 1.90 -17.12
CA LYS A 88 -9.17 2.48 -15.99
C LYS A 88 -9.34 3.99 -16.09
N ARG A 89 -8.32 4.70 -16.56
CA ARG A 89 -8.38 6.14 -16.80
C ARG A 89 -9.32 6.50 -17.96
N LYS A 90 -9.30 5.74 -19.05
CA LYS A 90 -10.18 5.94 -20.22
C LYS A 90 -11.65 5.73 -19.86
N ASP A 91 -11.94 4.65 -19.16
CA ASP A 91 -13.31 4.25 -18.83
C ASP A 91 -13.82 4.89 -17.53
N LYS A 92 -12.99 5.70 -16.86
CA LYS A 92 -13.25 6.32 -15.55
C LYS A 92 -13.75 5.32 -14.51
N SER A 93 -13.23 4.09 -14.56
CA SER A 93 -13.62 3.02 -13.64
C SER A 93 -12.58 2.83 -12.54
N VAL A 94 -13.05 2.37 -11.38
CA VAL A 94 -12.20 2.08 -10.23
C VAL A 94 -11.41 0.77 -10.50
N PRO A 95 -10.09 0.74 -10.26
CA PRO A 95 -9.32 -0.51 -10.29
C PRO A 95 -9.80 -1.49 -9.22
N SER A 96 -9.58 -2.79 -9.41
CA SER A 96 -9.79 -3.76 -8.33
C SER A 96 -8.58 -3.84 -7.40
N GLU A 97 -8.78 -4.36 -6.18
CA GLU A 97 -7.68 -4.62 -5.24
C GLU A 97 -6.58 -5.50 -5.88
N ALA A 98 -6.97 -6.52 -6.63
CA ALA A 98 -6.04 -7.39 -7.36
C ALA A 98 -5.18 -6.62 -8.37
N GLN A 99 -5.75 -5.61 -9.04
CA GLN A 99 -5.01 -4.75 -9.98
C GLN A 99 -4.03 -3.82 -9.25
N VAL A 100 -4.39 -3.34 -8.06
CA VAL A 100 -3.46 -2.58 -7.21
C VAL A 100 -2.30 -3.46 -6.74
N ILE A 101 -2.59 -4.69 -6.32
CA ILE A 101 -1.57 -5.67 -5.92
C ILE A 101 -0.64 -5.98 -7.10
N GLN A 102 -1.16 -6.12 -8.32
CA GLN A 102 -0.34 -6.28 -9.53
C GLN A 102 0.61 -5.10 -9.74
N ALA A 103 0.14 -3.86 -9.55
CA ALA A 103 0.99 -2.67 -9.67
C ALA A 103 2.10 -2.62 -8.60
N ILE A 104 1.81 -3.10 -7.39
CA ILE A 104 2.80 -3.16 -6.30
C ILE A 104 3.83 -4.24 -6.57
N ASN A 105 3.41 -5.43 -7.01
CA ASN A 105 4.32 -6.50 -7.39
C ASN A 105 5.22 -6.05 -8.55
N MET A 106 4.69 -5.31 -9.53
CA MET A 106 5.46 -4.71 -10.61
C MET A 106 6.54 -3.78 -10.08
N VAL A 107 6.22 -2.79 -9.23
CA VAL A 107 7.24 -1.84 -8.77
C VAL A 107 8.28 -2.51 -7.87
N MET A 108 7.90 -3.52 -7.09
CA MET A 108 8.83 -4.34 -6.33
C MET A 108 9.79 -5.11 -7.24
N SER A 109 9.26 -5.78 -8.27
CA SER A 109 10.06 -6.46 -9.31
C SER A 109 11.03 -5.48 -9.97
N VAL A 110 10.54 -4.31 -10.41
CA VAL A 110 11.37 -3.29 -11.05
C VAL A 110 12.52 -2.86 -10.14
N MET A 111 12.24 -2.61 -8.86
CA MET A 111 13.27 -2.20 -7.91
C MET A 111 14.27 -3.32 -7.60
N GLU A 112 13.84 -4.57 -7.59
CA GLU A 112 14.72 -5.73 -7.44
C GLU A 112 15.63 -5.87 -8.67
N THR A 113 15.04 -5.93 -9.85
CA THR A 113 15.75 -6.06 -11.12
C THR A 113 16.70 -4.90 -11.38
N LYS A 114 16.34 -3.67 -11.00
CA LYS A 114 17.22 -2.49 -11.11
C LYS A 114 18.32 -2.44 -10.05
N LYS A 115 18.39 -3.42 -9.14
CA LYS A 115 19.35 -3.51 -8.02
C LYS A 115 19.35 -2.27 -7.13
N VAL A 116 18.15 -1.81 -6.80
CA VAL A 116 17.94 -0.59 -6.02
C VAL A 116 18.37 -0.84 -4.56
N PRO A 117 19.08 0.10 -3.91
CA PRO A 117 19.40 0.00 -2.49
C PRO A 117 18.15 -0.14 -1.62
N LYS A 118 18.23 -0.97 -0.57
CA LYS A 118 17.10 -1.30 0.31
C LYS A 118 16.40 -0.07 0.88
N GLU A 119 17.16 0.90 1.39
CA GLU A 119 16.62 2.15 1.96
C GLU A 119 15.77 2.94 0.94
N ILE A 120 16.22 2.98 -0.32
CA ILE A 120 15.47 3.64 -1.40
C ILE A 120 14.19 2.87 -1.72
N LYS A 121 14.22 1.54 -1.72
CA LYS A 121 13.01 0.71 -1.90
C LYS A 121 11.98 1.01 -0.81
N GLU A 122 12.40 1.05 0.45
CA GLU A 122 11.53 1.33 1.59
C GLU A 122 10.93 2.74 1.53
N ASN A 123 11.73 3.75 1.19
CA ASN A 123 11.26 5.12 1.05
C ASN A 123 10.24 5.28 -0.10
N LYS A 124 10.47 4.61 -1.24
CA LYS A 124 9.50 4.59 -2.35
C LYS A 124 8.20 3.91 -1.96
N MET A 125 8.24 2.79 -1.24
CA MET A 125 7.03 2.12 -0.76
C MET A 125 6.23 2.98 0.22
N LYS A 126 6.90 3.69 1.13
CA LYS A 126 6.24 4.67 2.01
C LYS A 126 5.52 5.76 1.23
N GLN A 127 6.14 6.29 0.17
CA GLN A 127 5.55 7.32 -0.68
C GLN A 127 4.36 6.79 -1.51
N ILE A 128 4.44 5.55 -2.00
CA ILE A 128 3.35 4.94 -2.78
C ILE A 128 2.10 4.79 -1.92
N LEU A 129 2.25 4.26 -0.71
CA LEU A 129 1.15 3.92 0.19
C LEU A 129 0.74 5.07 1.13
N GLU A 130 1.54 6.14 1.22
CA GLU A 130 1.31 7.28 2.13
C GLU A 130 1.05 6.88 3.58
N GLY A 131 1.74 5.82 4.05
CA GLY A 131 1.59 5.30 5.41
C GLY A 131 0.31 4.50 5.68
N LYS A 132 -0.50 4.22 4.65
CA LYS A 132 -1.69 3.38 4.75
C LYS A 132 -1.39 1.91 4.40
N PHE A 133 -2.23 1.01 4.87
CA PHE A 133 -2.16 -0.42 4.57
C PHE A 133 -3.18 -0.81 3.50
N LEU A 134 -2.83 -1.78 2.66
CA LEU A 134 -3.82 -2.43 1.81
C LEU A 134 -4.65 -3.38 2.64
N ARG A 135 -5.94 -3.41 2.35
CA ARG A 135 -6.81 -4.47 2.87
C ARG A 135 -6.27 -5.78 2.31
N ARG A 136 -6.16 -6.81 3.15
CA ARG A 136 -5.82 -8.17 2.72
C ARG A 136 -7.04 -8.98 3.09
N ASN A 137 -7.81 -9.45 2.11
CA ASN A 137 -8.92 -10.35 2.38
C ASN A 137 -8.35 -11.68 2.88
N ILE A 138 -8.38 -11.89 4.18
CA ILE A 138 -8.34 -13.23 4.78
C ILE A 138 -9.69 -13.89 4.48
N SER A 139 -9.88 -14.29 3.22
CA SER A 139 -10.87 -15.30 2.90
C SER A 139 -10.38 -16.60 3.53
N GLY A 140 -11.15 -17.05 4.53
CA GLY A 140 -10.83 -18.20 5.36
C GLY A 140 -10.69 -19.50 4.57
N THR A 141 -9.84 -20.36 5.12
CA THR A 141 -10.04 -21.80 5.16
C THR A 141 -10.50 -22.16 6.55
#